data_AF-A0A661BLV2-F1
#
_entry.id   AF-A0A661BLV2-F1
#
_cell.length_a   1.000
_cell.length_b   1.000
_cell.length_c   1.000
_cell.angle_alpha   90.00
_cell.angle_beta   90.00
_cell.angle_gamma   90.00
#
_symmetry.space_group_name_H-M   'P 1'
#
loop_
_entity.id
_entity.type
_entity.pdbx_description
1 polymer ?
#
loop_
_entity_poly.entity_id
_entity_poly.type
_entity_poly.pdbx_seq_one_letter_code
_entity_poly.pdbx_strand_id
1 'polypeptide(L)'
;MRTAILSVLTLLLASTGGTAGNAAADEVVIGTGSTSGVYYRLGRAICRLVDRYAEDLSCSALPTAGSVCNLDNVRGGAREFGIVQS
;
A
#
# COMPACT_ATOMS: atom_id res chain seq x y z
N MET A 1 -54.82 11.25 -5.35
CA MET A 1 -53.87 11.05 -6.48
C MET A 1 -52.82 12.16 -6.60
N ARG A 2 -53.14 13.45 -6.42
CA ARG A 2 -52.16 14.56 -6.45
C ARG A 2 -51.19 14.60 -5.26
N THR A 3 -51.59 14.09 -4.09
CA THR A 3 -50.77 14.08 -2.86
C THR A 3 -49.75 12.94 -2.78
N ALA A 4 -49.93 11.87 -3.55
CA ALA A 4 -48.98 10.74 -3.62
C ALA A 4 -47.78 11.02 -4.53
N ILE A 5 -47.91 12.00 -5.44
CA ILE A 5 -46.85 12.37 -6.39
C ILE A 5 -45.81 13.28 -5.72
N LEU A 6 -46.22 14.10 -4.74
CA LEU A 6 -45.30 14.98 -4.00
C LEU A 6 -44.38 14.24 -3.02
N SER A 7 -44.80 13.10 -2.47
CA SER A 7 -44.01 12.30 -1.52
C SER A 7 -43.00 11.35 -2.18
N VAL A 8 -43.18 11.02 -3.46
CA VAL A 8 -42.20 10.22 -4.23
C VAL A 8 -41.03 11.10 -4.70
N LEU A 9 -41.26 12.39 -4.92
CA LEU A 9 -40.23 13.33 -5.40
C LEU A 9 -39.22 13.71 -4.29
N THR A 10 -39.63 13.71 -3.02
CA THR A 10 -38.73 14.00 -1.89
C THR A 10 -37.81 12.85 -1.51
N LEU A 11 -38.05 11.61 -1.99
CA LEU A 11 -37.22 10.44 -1.68
C LEU A 11 -36.05 10.25 -2.66
N LEU A 12 -36.05 10.93 -3.81
CA LEU A 12 -34.97 10.83 -4.81
C LEU A 12 -33.76 11.73 -4.55
N LEU A 13 -33.79 12.63 -3.56
CA LEU A 13 -32.73 13.62 -3.33
C LEU A 13 -31.75 13.27 -2.20
N ALA A 14 -31.85 12.09 -1.60
CA ALA A 14 -31.07 11.73 -0.40
C ALA A 14 -29.85 10.81 -0.66
N SER A 15 -29.48 10.51 -1.91
CA SER A 15 -28.43 9.52 -2.23
C SER A 15 -27.13 10.07 -2.81
N THR A 16 -26.86 11.38 -2.75
CA THR A 16 -25.51 11.91 -3.01
C THR A 16 -24.61 11.74 -1.77
N GLY A 17 -24.46 10.50 -1.32
CA GLY A 17 -23.37 10.13 -0.40
C GLY A 17 -22.08 10.17 -1.19
N GLY A 18 -21.33 11.26 -1.05
CA GLY A 18 -20.02 11.42 -1.68
C GLY A 18 -19.14 10.21 -1.36
N THR A 19 -18.67 9.52 -2.40
CA THR A 19 -17.55 8.59 -2.26
C THR A 19 -16.35 9.44 -1.87
N ALA A 20 -16.07 9.53 -0.56
CA ALA A 20 -14.76 9.94 -0.08
C ALA A 20 -13.78 8.95 -0.69
N GLY A 21 -13.11 9.36 -1.76
CA GLY A 21 -11.99 8.61 -2.32
C GLY A 21 -10.92 8.59 -1.24
N ASN A 22 -10.81 7.47 -0.54
CA ASN A 22 -9.60 7.18 0.22
C ASN A 22 -8.46 7.19 -0.79
N ALA A 23 -7.62 8.23 -0.76
CA ALA A 23 -6.37 8.20 -1.49
C ALA A 23 -5.61 6.96 -1.01
N ALA A 24 -5.41 5.99 -1.90
CA ALA A 24 -4.64 4.81 -1.57
C ALA A 24 -3.19 5.27 -1.36
N ALA A 25 -2.63 4.98 -0.19
CA ALA A 25 -1.21 5.25 0.07
C ALA A 25 -0.36 4.46 -0.93
N ASP A 26 0.67 5.09 -1.49
CA ASP A 26 1.58 4.42 -2.41
C ASP A 26 2.37 3.34 -1.64
N GLU A 27 2.48 2.14 -2.21
CA GLU A 27 3.14 1.01 -1.55
C GLU A 27 4.63 0.96 -1.89
N VAL A 28 5.46 0.92 -0.85
CA VAL A 28 6.90 0.65 -0.92
C VAL A 28 7.17 -0.80 -0.54
N VAL A 29 7.67 -1.60 -1.48
CA VAL A 29 8.03 -3.00 -1.21
C VAL A 29 9.54 -3.16 -1.19
N ILE A 30 10.09 -3.63 -0.07
CA ILE A 30 11.53 -3.86 0.09
C ILE A 30 11.84 -5.35 -0.02
N GLY A 31 12.59 -5.76 -1.05
CA GLY A 31 13.14 -7.11 -1.14
C GLY A 31 14.19 -7.36 -0.04
N THR A 32 14.05 -8.47 0.70
CA THR A 32 14.90 -8.77 1.87
C THR A 32 15.67 -10.09 1.73
N GLY A 33 15.27 -11.12 2.45
CA GLY A 33 15.88 -12.45 2.50
C GLY A 33 15.01 -13.36 3.36
N SER A 34 15.61 -14.39 3.98
CA SER A 34 14.88 -15.25 4.93
C SER A 34 14.19 -14.45 6.04
N THR A 35 13.00 -14.88 6.46
CA THR A 35 12.23 -14.27 7.58
C THR A 35 12.97 -14.36 8.92
N SER A 36 13.85 -15.35 9.07
CA SER A 36 14.74 -15.48 10.25
C SER A 36 16.03 -14.66 10.13
N GLY A 37 16.30 -14.09 8.95
CA GLY A 37 17.53 -13.37 8.63
C GLY A 37 17.55 -11.91 9.09
N VAL A 38 18.72 -11.29 8.99
CA VAL A 38 18.93 -9.88 9.35
C VAL A 38 18.20 -8.94 8.39
N TYR A 39 18.22 -9.23 7.09
CA TYR A 39 17.60 -8.36 6.07
C TYR A 39 16.11 -8.21 6.29
N TYR A 40 15.40 -9.29 6.64
CA TYR A 40 13.97 -9.22 6.91
C TYR A 40 13.67 -8.38 8.15
N ARG A 41 14.44 -8.54 9.23
CA ARG A 41 14.29 -7.71 10.44
C ARG A 41 14.61 -6.23 10.18
N LEU A 42 15.65 -5.95 9.39
CA LEU A 42 16.03 -4.60 8.97
C LEU A 42 14.94 -3.97 8.10
N GLY A 43 14.47 -4.67 7.06
CA GLY A 43 13.38 -4.19 6.20
C GLY A 43 12.11 -3.89 7.00
N ARG A 44 11.74 -4.77 7.94
CA ARG A 44 10.62 -4.52 8.87
C ARG A 44 10.85 -3.30 9.76
N ALA A 45 12.09 -3.02 10.17
CA ALA A 45 12.41 -1.83 10.95
C ALA A 45 12.30 -0.55 10.12
N ILE A 46 12.77 -0.59 8.88
CA ILE A 46 12.61 0.50 7.92
C ILE A 46 11.12 0.76 7.67
N CYS A 47 10.33 -0.27 7.35
CA CYS A 47 8.90 -0.09 7.10
C CYS A 47 8.16 0.50 8.29
N ARG A 48 8.47 0.09 9.53
CA ARG A 48 7.89 0.73 10.74
C ARG A 48 8.16 2.24 10.84
N LEU A 49 9.28 2.72 10.28
CA LEU A 49 9.58 4.15 10.25
C LEU A 49 8.81 4.83 9.10
N VAL A 50 8.75 4.20 7.93
CA VAL A 50 7.98 4.71 6.79
C VAL A 50 6.51 4.86 7.17
N ASP A 51 5.89 3.79 7.67
CA ASP A 51 4.47 3.78 8.09
C ASP A 51 4.17 4.80 9.20
N ARG A 52 5.19 5.23 9.96
CA ARG A 52 5.03 6.20 11.06
C ARG A 52 5.15 7.65 10.58
N TYR A 53 6.02 7.91 9.62
CA TYR A 53 6.45 9.27 9.30
C TYR A 53 6.11 9.71 7.87
N ALA A 54 5.68 8.80 7.00
CA ALA A 54 5.23 9.11 5.65
C ALA A 54 3.73 8.82 5.53
N GLU A 55 2.91 9.86 5.68
CA GLU A 55 1.44 9.75 5.76
C GLU A 55 0.80 9.20 4.48
N ASP A 56 1.45 9.43 3.32
CA ASP A 56 0.96 9.00 2.01
C ASP A 56 1.60 7.68 1.52
N LEU A 57 2.39 7.01 2.37
CA LEU A 57 3.08 5.76 2.01
C LEU A 57 2.70 4.61 2.95
N SER A 58 2.69 3.40 2.39
CA SER A 58 2.71 2.15 3.15
C SER A 58 3.95 1.35 2.79
N CYS A 59 4.51 0.58 3.73
CA CYS A 59 5.72 -0.21 3.46
C CYS A 59 5.57 -1.67 3.86
N SER A 60 6.02 -2.56 2.97
CA SER A 60 6.09 -3.99 3.22
C SER A 60 7.51 -4.55 3.01
N ALA A 61 7.93 -5.42 3.92
CA ALA A 61 9.20 -6.14 3.81
C ALA A 61 8.91 -7.53 3.22
N LEU A 62 9.40 -7.78 2.00
CA LEU A 62 9.13 -9.02 1.25
C LEU A 62 10.27 -10.03 1.46
N PRO A 63 9.99 -11.25 1.95
CA PRO A 63 10.98 -12.32 1.97
C PRO A 63 11.39 -12.73 0.55
N THR A 64 12.69 -12.92 0.32
CA THR A 64 13.24 -13.30 -1.00
C THR A 64 14.35 -14.34 -0.85
N ALA A 65 14.90 -14.80 -1.99
CA ALA A 65 16.06 -15.68 -2.02
C ALA A 65 17.40 -14.96 -1.67
N GLY A 66 17.39 -13.64 -1.42
CA GLY A 66 18.56 -12.86 -1.03
C GLY A 66 19.10 -11.93 -2.12
N SER A 67 20.36 -11.51 -1.97
CA SER A 67 20.92 -10.34 -2.67
C SER A 67 20.87 -10.41 -4.21
N VAL A 68 21.16 -11.56 -4.82
CA VAL A 68 21.12 -11.70 -6.30
C VAL A 68 19.69 -11.51 -6.82
N CYS A 69 18.72 -12.21 -6.21
CA CYS A 69 17.30 -12.06 -6.54
C CYS A 69 16.82 -10.61 -6.36
N ASN A 70 17.24 -9.94 -5.29
CA ASN A 70 16.89 -8.53 -5.06
C ASN A 70 17.49 -7.63 -6.14
N LEU A 71 18.77 -7.83 -6.49
CA LEU A 71 19.45 -7.05 -7.52
C LEU A 71 18.82 -7.23 -8.90
N ASP A 72 18.49 -8.47 -9.27
CA ASP A 72 17.86 -8.78 -10.56
C ASP A 72 16.44 -8.20 -10.64
N ASN A 73 15.67 -8.27 -9.55
CA ASN A 73 14.33 -7.66 -9.49
C ASN A 73 14.38 -6.14 -9.62
N VAL A 74 15.37 -5.49 -9.00
CA VAL A 74 15.57 -4.04 -9.11
C VAL A 74 16.02 -3.66 -10.52
N ARG A 75 17.01 -4.37 -11.09
CA ARG A 75 17.48 -4.13 -12.47
C ARG A 75 16.40 -4.39 -13.52
N GLY A 76 15.56 -5.39 -13.29
CA GLY A 76 14.45 -5.74 -14.16
C GLY A 76 13.21 -4.86 -14.01
N GLY A 77 13.22 -3.89 -13.08
CA GLY A 77 12.06 -3.02 -12.82
C GLY A 77 10.88 -3.74 -12.18
N ALA A 78 11.08 -4.96 -11.68
CA ALA A 78 10.03 -5.69 -10.96
C ALA A 78 9.82 -5.11 -9.56
N ARG A 79 10.83 -4.44 -8.99
CA ARG A 79 10.81 -3.81 -7.66
C ARG A 79 11.69 -2.57 -7.65
N GLU A 80 11.37 -1.63 -6.78
CA GLU A 80 12.13 -0.39 -6.62
C GLU A 80 13.26 -0.53 -5.60
N PHE A 81 13.09 -1.39 -4.59
CA PHE A 81 14.02 -1.51 -3.47
C PHE A 81 14.39 -2.96 -3.15
N GLY A 82 15.65 -3.18 -2.78
CA GLY A 82 16.15 -4.47 -2.33
C GLY A 82 17.41 -4.32 -1.48
N ILE A 83 17.51 -5.08 -0.39
CA ILE A 83 18.70 -5.12 0.48
C ILE A 83 19.72 -6.08 -0.13
N VAL A 84 20.97 -5.63 -0.25
CA VAL A 84 22.08 -6.42 -0.81
C VAL A 84 23.31 -6.40 0.11
N GLN A 85 24.19 -7.38 -0.07
CA GLN A 85 25.49 -7.46 0.57
C GLN A 85 26.56 -6.89 -0.37
N SER A 86 27.56 -6.19 0.18
CA SER A 86 28.68 -5.58 -0.56
C SER A 86 29.81 -6.54 -0.90
#